data_AF-A0A5E6N492-F1
#
_entry.id   AF-A0A5E6N492-F1
#
_cell.length_a   1.000
_cell.length_b   1.000
_cell.length_c   1.000
_cell.angle_alpha   90.00
_cell.angle_beta   90.00
_cell.angle_gamma   90.00
#
_symmetry.space_group_name_H-M   'P 1'
#
loop_
_entity.id
_entity.type
_entity.pdbx_description
1 polymer ?
#
loop_
_entity_poly.entity_id
_entity_poly.type
_entity_poly.pdbx_seq_one_letter_code
_entity_poly.pdbx_strand_id
1 'polypeptide(L)'
;MCDYQSVEDISNNVIRKFEEIKLVIHEPNGDSGKSVLGKIDEKFDYLGYQFKGGLISPRTTSIEKLKDSIVSIFTSYKYAKDKNKEFLLWRLNLRITGCIFQNKSRGWMFFFLGINNETILYNLDRHIKHLMDRFNINIKPKHFVRSYYEIMYSKHKTTYIPNFDGYTIKQMKEVLVSCFKLKVDSLSDEQVKFEFEKRISKQVKDLLTDVQDFS
;
A
#
# COMPACT_ATOMS: atom_id res chain seq x y z
N MET A 1 -21.39 16.23 6.08
CA MET A 1 -22.16 15.83 7.27
C MET A 1 -23.24 16.87 7.48
N CYS A 2 -24.42 16.45 7.93
CA CYS A 2 -25.55 17.33 8.20
C CYS A 2 -26.25 16.87 9.49
N ASP A 3 -27.22 17.64 9.96
CA ASP A 3 -28.17 17.15 10.94
C ASP A 3 -28.89 15.92 10.36
N TYR A 4 -29.05 14.87 11.17
CA TYR A 4 -29.71 13.63 10.77
C TYR A 4 -31.15 13.88 10.34
N GLN A 5 -31.82 14.86 10.95
CA GLN A 5 -33.20 15.22 10.60
C GLN A 5 -33.32 15.76 9.16
N SER A 6 -32.25 16.35 8.62
CA SER A 6 -32.24 16.93 7.26
C SER A 6 -31.73 15.97 6.18
N VAL A 7 -31.40 14.72 6.53
CA VAL A 7 -30.74 13.77 5.62
C VAL A 7 -31.58 13.44 4.40
N GLU A 8 -32.88 13.20 4.58
CA GLU A 8 -33.78 12.88 3.45
C GLU A 8 -33.94 14.06 2.49
N ASP A 9 -34.17 15.26 3.01
CA ASP A 9 -34.31 16.48 2.21
C ASP A 9 -33.05 16.80 1.41
N ILE A 10 -31.88 16.71 2.06
CA ILE A 10 -30.59 16.93 1.41
C ILE A 10 -30.33 15.87 0.35
N SER A 11 -30.62 14.59 0.65
CA SER A 11 -30.48 13.49 -0.32
C SER A 11 -31.34 13.72 -1.55
N ASN A 12 -32.62 14.07 -1.38
CA ASN A 12 -33.54 14.33 -2.48
C ASN A 12 -33.11 15.55 -3.32
N ASN A 13 -32.57 16.60 -2.68
CA ASN A 13 -32.01 17.75 -3.40
C ASN A 13 -30.80 17.36 -4.26
N VAL A 14 -29.90 16.53 -3.72
CA VAL A 14 -28.73 16.03 -4.46
C VAL A 14 -29.17 15.15 -5.61
N ILE A 15 -30.11 14.22 -5.41
CA ILE A 15 -30.63 13.35 -6.48
C ILE A 15 -31.16 14.19 -7.64
N ARG A 16 -32.01 15.18 -7.35
CA ARG A 16 -32.58 16.07 -8.37
C ARG A 16 -31.49 16.81 -9.17
N LYS A 17 -30.47 17.33 -8.50
CA LYS A 17 -29.35 18.03 -9.16
C LYS A 17 -28.55 17.13 -10.10
N PHE A 18 -28.41 15.84 -9.77
CA PHE A 18 -27.75 14.88 -10.65
C PHE A 18 -28.65 14.51 -11.84
N GLU A 19 -29.96 14.39 -11.64
CA GLU A 19 -30.92 14.15 -12.72
C GLU A 19 -30.95 15.31 -13.73
N GLU A 20 -30.84 16.57 -13.27
CA GLU A 20 -30.74 17.75 -14.13
C GLU A 20 -29.56 17.69 -15.11
N ILE A 21 -28.45 17.04 -14.71
CA ILE A 21 -27.28 16.80 -15.57
C ILE A 21 -27.29 15.39 -16.21
N LYS A 22 -28.44 14.71 -16.21
CA LYS A 22 -28.67 13.37 -16.80
C LYS A 22 -27.84 12.25 -16.18
N LEU A 23 -27.50 12.37 -14.90
CA LEU A 23 -26.86 11.30 -14.13
C LEU A 23 -27.88 10.66 -13.18
N VAL A 24 -27.87 9.33 -13.13
CA VAL A 24 -28.74 8.56 -12.23
C VAL A 24 -27.91 8.07 -11.05
N ILE A 25 -28.32 8.45 -9.85
CA ILE A 25 -27.72 7.98 -8.60
C ILE A 25 -28.31 6.62 -8.24
N HIS A 26 -27.48 5.73 -7.71
CA HIS A 26 -27.95 4.49 -7.11
C HIS A 26 -28.84 4.79 -5.90
N GLU A 27 -29.99 4.13 -5.79
CA GLU A 27 -30.94 4.36 -4.70
C GLU A 27 -30.24 4.30 -3.33
N PRO A 28 -30.39 5.35 -2.50
CA PRO A 28 -29.85 5.35 -1.15
C PRO A 28 -30.45 4.21 -0.32
N ASN A 29 -29.59 3.44 0.36
CA ASN A 29 -29.97 2.26 1.14
C ASN A 29 -30.66 1.15 0.32
N GLY A 30 -30.60 1.20 -1.02
CA GLY A 30 -31.05 0.12 -1.89
C GLY A 30 -30.03 -1.02 -2.02
N ASP A 31 -30.39 -2.04 -2.79
CA ASP A 31 -29.64 -3.31 -2.90
C ASP A 31 -28.19 -3.16 -3.37
N SER A 32 -27.87 -2.08 -4.08
CA SER A 32 -26.52 -1.86 -4.61
C SER A 32 -25.49 -1.49 -3.53
N GLY A 33 -25.93 -0.96 -2.38
CA GLY A 33 -25.05 -0.50 -1.29
C GLY A 33 -24.08 0.63 -1.67
N LYS A 34 -24.25 1.26 -2.85
CA LYS A 34 -23.35 2.31 -3.36
C LYS A 34 -23.68 3.71 -2.82
N SER A 35 -24.93 3.92 -2.45
CA SER A 35 -25.43 5.12 -1.80
C SER A 35 -25.98 4.70 -0.44
N VAL A 36 -25.50 5.31 0.63
CA VAL A 36 -25.90 4.97 1.99
C VAL A 36 -26.21 6.26 2.76
N LEU A 37 -27.35 6.27 3.43
CA LEU A 37 -27.74 7.30 4.40
C LEU A 37 -27.77 6.66 5.77
N GLY A 38 -27.03 7.24 6.70
CA GLY A 38 -26.87 6.67 8.03
C GLY A 38 -26.22 7.65 8.99
N LYS A 39 -26.14 7.24 10.24
CA LYS A 39 -25.43 8.01 11.27
C LYS A 39 -23.92 7.81 11.14
N ILE A 40 -23.13 8.78 11.58
CA ILE A 40 -21.67 8.70 11.49
C ILE A 40 -21.07 7.54 12.30
N ASP A 41 -21.76 7.12 13.36
CA ASP A 41 -21.35 5.99 14.19
C ASP A 41 -21.61 4.64 13.53
N GLU A 42 -22.50 4.60 12.54
CA GLU A 42 -22.77 3.41 11.75
C GLU A 42 -21.60 3.12 10.81
N LYS A 43 -21.49 1.85 10.41
CA LYS A 43 -20.39 1.42 9.55
C LYS A 43 -20.59 1.94 8.14
N PHE A 44 -19.62 2.68 7.62
CA PHE A 44 -19.59 3.08 6.20
C PHE A 44 -18.17 3.03 5.63
N ASP A 45 -18.11 3.03 4.30
CA ASP A 45 -16.92 2.71 3.52
C ASP A 45 -16.63 3.88 2.57
N TYR A 46 -15.46 4.52 2.65
CA TYR A 46 -15.12 5.68 1.81
C TYR A 46 -13.64 5.67 1.41
N LEU A 47 -13.34 5.87 0.11
CA LEU A 47 -11.98 5.87 -0.46
C LEU A 47 -11.06 4.72 -0.01
N GLY A 48 -11.62 3.51 0.12
CA GLY A 48 -10.88 2.32 0.57
C GLY A 48 -10.72 2.17 2.08
N TYR A 49 -11.15 3.16 2.85
CA TYR A 49 -11.31 3.11 4.30
C TYR A 49 -12.71 2.62 4.70
N GLN A 50 -12.80 2.21 5.95
CA GLN A 50 -13.98 1.81 6.69
C GLN A 50 -14.00 2.56 8.02
N PHE A 51 -15.12 3.22 8.26
CA PHE A 51 -15.41 4.02 9.45
C PHE A 51 -16.46 3.29 10.27
N LYS A 52 -16.27 3.21 11.59
CA LYS A 52 -17.27 2.65 12.52
C LYS A 52 -17.01 3.18 13.94
N GLY A 53 -17.95 3.93 14.51
CA GLY A 53 -17.84 4.46 15.88
C GLY A 53 -16.52 5.17 16.17
N GLY A 54 -16.09 6.06 15.26
CA GLY A 54 -14.81 6.79 15.37
C GLY A 54 -13.54 5.99 14.99
N LEU A 55 -13.65 4.68 14.78
CA LEU A 55 -12.55 3.84 14.31
C LEU A 55 -12.39 3.99 12.79
N ILE A 56 -11.17 4.26 12.35
CA ILE A 56 -10.77 4.39 10.95
C ILE A 56 -9.82 3.25 10.63
N SER A 57 -10.23 2.42 9.68
CA SER A 57 -9.48 1.23 9.26
C SER A 57 -9.54 1.05 7.75
N PRO A 58 -8.60 0.32 7.13
CA PRO A 58 -8.74 -0.10 5.74
C PRO A 58 -9.89 -1.11 5.61
N ARG A 59 -10.59 -1.12 4.48
CA ARG A 59 -11.61 -2.15 4.21
C ARG A 59 -11.00 -3.55 4.31
N THR A 60 -11.78 -4.52 4.81
CA THR A 60 -11.36 -5.92 4.91
C THR A 60 -10.78 -6.45 3.60
N THR A 61 -11.40 -6.12 2.46
CA THR A 61 -10.92 -6.51 1.14
C THR A 61 -9.54 -5.94 0.79
N SER A 62 -9.19 -4.74 1.27
CA SER A 62 -7.85 -4.16 1.13
C SER A 62 -6.82 -4.93 1.94
N ILE A 63 -7.17 -5.30 3.18
CA ILE A 63 -6.32 -6.07 4.08
C ILE A 63 -6.05 -7.47 3.51
N GLU A 64 -7.09 -8.15 3.02
CA GLU A 64 -6.94 -9.49 2.43
C GLU A 64 -6.10 -9.44 1.14
N LYS A 65 -6.32 -8.46 0.25
CA LYS A 65 -5.45 -8.25 -0.92
C LYS A 65 -3.98 -8.02 -0.55
N LEU A 66 -3.72 -7.31 0.56
CA LEU A 66 -2.37 -7.15 1.07
C LEU A 66 -1.80 -8.49 1.54
N LYS A 67 -2.53 -9.26 2.35
CA LYS A 67 -2.10 -10.59 2.79
C LYS A 67 -1.82 -11.52 1.62
N ASP A 68 -2.72 -11.58 0.63
CA ASP A 68 -2.55 -12.38 -0.58
C ASP A 68 -1.29 -12.00 -1.35
N SER A 69 -1.02 -10.70 -1.47
CA SER A 69 0.20 -10.22 -2.11
C SER A 69 1.47 -10.63 -1.34
N ILE A 70 1.43 -10.67 -0.01
CA ILE A 70 2.55 -11.16 0.83
C ILE A 70 2.72 -12.66 0.62
N VAL A 71 1.64 -13.44 0.70
CA VAL A 71 1.68 -14.90 0.44
C VAL A 71 2.24 -15.19 -0.95
N SER A 72 1.87 -14.41 -1.96
CA SER A 72 2.38 -14.52 -3.32
C SER A 72 3.90 -14.31 -3.41
N ILE A 73 4.47 -13.39 -2.61
CA ILE A 73 5.93 -13.20 -2.51
C ILE A 73 6.62 -14.47 -1.98
N PHE A 74 6.12 -15.05 -0.89
CA PHE A 74 6.65 -16.31 -0.33
C PHE A 74 6.49 -17.49 -1.30
N THR A 75 5.33 -17.58 -1.95
CA THR A 75 5.02 -18.62 -2.93
C THR A 75 5.95 -18.52 -4.14
N SER A 76 6.17 -17.32 -4.67
CA SER A 76 7.09 -17.07 -5.78
C SER A 76 8.51 -17.50 -5.42
N TYR A 77 8.97 -17.24 -4.18
CA TYR A 77 10.27 -17.71 -3.72
C TYR A 77 10.34 -19.23 -3.60
N LYS A 78 9.29 -19.89 -3.09
CA LYS A 78 9.23 -21.34 -2.95
C LYS A 78 9.42 -22.07 -4.28
N TYR A 79 8.79 -21.58 -5.34
CA TYR A 79 8.78 -22.18 -6.68
C TYR A 79 9.82 -21.58 -7.64
N ALA A 80 10.62 -20.61 -7.20
CA ALA A 80 11.69 -20.05 -8.02
C ALA A 80 12.76 -21.13 -8.33
N LYS A 81 13.20 -21.18 -9.59
CA LYS A 81 14.34 -22.02 -10.00
C LYS A 81 15.61 -21.65 -9.21
N ASP A 82 15.89 -20.35 -9.14
CA ASP A 82 17.00 -19.79 -8.39
C ASP A 82 16.50 -19.07 -7.14
N LYS A 83 16.55 -19.75 -5.99
CA LYS A 83 16.16 -19.16 -4.72
C LYS A 83 17.14 -18.03 -4.33
N ASN A 84 16.62 -16.81 -4.23
CA ASN A 84 17.37 -15.64 -3.78
C ASN A 84 16.71 -15.05 -2.52
N LYS A 85 17.34 -15.25 -1.36
CA LYS A 85 16.83 -14.74 -0.07
C LYS A 85 16.88 -13.22 0.02
N GLU A 86 17.88 -12.59 -0.57
CA GLU A 86 17.99 -11.12 -0.62
C GLU A 86 16.85 -10.52 -1.43
N PHE A 87 16.53 -11.11 -2.58
CA PHE A 87 15.39 -10.68 -3.38
C PHE A 87 14.06 -10.85 -2.64
N LEU A 88 13.87 -11.98 -1.95
CA LEU A 88 12.69 -12.22 -1.13
C LEU A 88 12.55 -11.15 -0.04
N LEU A 89 13.61 -10.92 0.72
CA LEU A 89 13.64 -9.94 1.80
C LEU A 89 13.39 -8.53 1.24
N TRP A 90 14.03 -8.17 0.14
CA TRP A 90 13.86 -6.89 -0.52
C TRP A 90 12.41 -6.67 -0.98
N ARG A 91 11.79 -7.64 -1.66
CA ARG A 91 10.38 -7.55 -2.10
C ARG A 91 9.42 -7.46 -0.93
N LEU A 92 9.65 -8.26 0.12
CA LEU A 92 8.83 -8.25 1.32
C LEU A 92 8.92 -6.89 2.03
N ASN A 93 10.13 -6.36 2.20
CA ASN A 93 10.36 -5.03 2.77
C ASN A 93 9.68 -3.95 1.94
N LEU A 94 9.83 -3.98 0.60
CA LEU A 94 9.17 -3.04 -0.30
C LEU A 94 7.64 -3.08 -0.15
N ARG A 95 7.07 -4.28 0.04
CA ARG A 95 5.62 -4.43 0.24
C ARG A 95 5.14 -3.89 1.58
N ILE A 96 5.97 -4.02 2.63
CA ILE A 96 5.66 -3.54 3.98
C ILE A 96 5.79 -2.02 4.07
N THR A 97 6.95 -1.49 3.68
CA THR A 97 7.28 -0.08 3.87
C THR A 97 6.73 0.81 2.77
N GLY A 98 6.52 0.26 1.57
CA GLY A 98 6.45 1.07 0.36
C GLY A 98 7.82 1.65 -0.01
N CYS A 99 7.81 2.62 -0.92
CA CYS A 99 8.98 3.36 -1.38
C CYS A 99 8.59 4.75 -1.89
N ILE A 100 9.60 5.59 -2.07
CA ILE A 100 9.50 6.81 -2.89
C ILE A 100 10.16 6.50 -4.23
N PHE A 101 9.42 6.71 -5.32
CA PHE A 101 9.92 6.52 -6.68
C PHE A 101 9.17 7.41 -7.67
N GLN A 102 9.91 8.14 -8.50
CA GLN A 102 9.41 9.15 -9.42
C GLN A 102 8.61 10.24 -8.70
N ASN A 103 9.14 10.72 -7.59
CA ASN A 103 8.54 11.71 -6.69
C ASN A 103 7.16 11.31 -6.14
N LYS A 104 6.87 10.01 -6.10
CA LYS A 104 5.59 9.47 -5.61
C LYS A 104 5.79 8.51 -4.46
N SER A 105 4.99 8.70 -3.42
CA SER A 105 4.83 7.74 -2.33
C SER A 105 4.03 6.54 -2.82
N ARG A 106 4.64 5.35 -2.83
CA ARG A 106 4.01 4.12 -3.29
C ARG A 106 4.07 3.09 -2.19
N GLY A 107 2.93 2.58 -1.76
CA GLY A 107 2.85 1.54 -0.74
C GLY A 107 1.52 1.56 -0.02
N TRP A 108 1.17 0.41 0.54
CA TRP A 108 -0.05 0.28 1.34
C TRP A 108 0.00 1.18 2.57
N MET A 109 1.17 1.29 3.22
CA MET A 109 1.33 2.15 4.39
C MET A 109 1.16 3.64 4.10
N PHE A 110 1.66 4.14 2.96
CA PHE A 110 1.44 5.53 2.55
C PHE A 110 -0.04 5.82 2.29
N PHE A 111 -0.72 4.92 1.57
CA PHE A 111 -2.13 5.09 1.25
C PHE A 111 -3.03 5.09 2.49
N PHE A 112 -2.70 4.26 3.50
CA PHE A 112 -3.51 4.06 4.71
C PHE A 112 -2.94 4.77 5.95
N LEU A 113 -2.27 5.91 5.81
CA LEU A 113 -1.74 6.66 6.97
C LEU A 113 -2.83 7.19 7.91
N GLY A 114 -4.04 7.46 7.40
CA GLY A 114 -5.13 8.03 8.20
C GLY A 114 -5.83 7.05 9.15
N ILE A 115 -5.33 5.83 9.30
CA ILE A 115 -5.89 4.85 10.22
C ILE A 115 -5.59 5.24 11.67
N ASN A 116 -6.50 4.90 12.59
CA ASN A 116 -6.27 4.95 14.04
C ASN A 116 -6.36 3.55 14.69
N ASN A 117 -6.72 2.53 13.92
CA ASN A 117 -6.73 1.14 14.38
C ASN A 117 -5.39 0.45 14.14
N GLU A 118 -4.42 0.71 15.03
CA GLU A 118 -3.07 0.14 14.91
C GLU A 118 -3.03 -1.39 15.08
N THR A 119 -4.03 -2.00 15.72
CA THR A 119 -4.13 -3.46 15.91
C THR A 119 -3.98 -4.22 14.59
N ILE A 120 -4.44 -3.64 13.50
CA ILE A 120 -4.31 -4.21 12.15
C ILE A 120 -2.84 -4.38 11.75
N LEU A 121 -1.98 -3.42 12.09
CA LEU A 121 -0.55 -3.44 11.76
C LEU A 121 0.17 -4.56 12.52
N TYR A 122 -0.11 -4.70 13.82
CA TYR A 122 0.43 -5.81 14.64
C TYR A 122 -0.01 -7.18 14.11
N ASN A 123 -1.26 -7.29 13.65
CA ASN A 123 -1.77 -8.52 13.04
C ASN A 123 -1.09 -8.85 11.71
N LEU A 124 -0.77 -7.85 10.89
CA LEU A 124 -0.02 -8.04 9.65
C LEU A 124 1.43 -8.48 9.93
N ASP A 125 2.09 -7.88 10.93
CA ASP A 125 3.42 -8.31 11.36
C ASP A 125 3.43 -9.75 11.87
N ARG A 126 2.43 -10.13 12.67
CA ARG A 126 2.24 -11.53 13.12
C ARG A 126 2.00 -12.48 11.94
N HIS A 127 1.21 -12.05 10.96
CA HIS A 127 0.95 -12.84 9.76
C HIS A 127 2.23 -13.14 8.97
N ILE A 128 3.12 -12.15 8.81
CA ILE A 128 4.43 -12.35 8.17
C ILE A 128 5.27 -13.37 8.95
N LYS A 129 5.30 -13.27 10.28
CA LYS A 129 6.00 -14.25 11.13
C LYS A 129 5.49 -15.67 10.90
N HIS A 130 4.17 -15.87 10.91
CA HIS A 130 3.58 -17.18 10.63
C HIS A 130 3.93 -17.70 9.22
N LEU A 131 4.02 -16.82 8.22
CA LEU A 131 4.45 -17.22 6.88
C LEU A 131 5.93 -17.60 6.83
N MET A 132 6.80 -16.88 7.54
CA MET A 132 8.21 -17.27 7.65
C MET A 132 8.36 -18.66 8.26
N ASP A 133 7.63 -18.95 9.34
CA ASP A 133 7.62 -20.27 9.99
C ASP A 133 7.07 -21.34 9.04
N ARG A 134 5.93 -21.09 8.41
CA ARG A 134 5.27 -22.01 7.47
C ARG A 134 6.15 -22.38 6.28
N PHE A 135 6.90 -21.42 5.75
CA PHE A 135 7.79 -21.64 4.60
C PHE A 135 9.22 -22.03 5.00
N ASN A 136 9.52 -22.14 6.31
CA ASN A 136 10.83 -22.40 6.87
C ASN A 136 11.91 -21.43 6.34
N ILE A 137 11.63 -20.12 6.41
CA ILE A 137 12.50 -19.06 5.92
C ILE A 137 13.00 -18.21 7.08
N ASN A 138 14.31 -18.23 7.31
CA ASN A 138 14.97 -17.36 8.28
C ASN A 138 15.49 -16.08 7.60
N ILE A 139 14.70 -15.00 7.68
CA ILE A 139 15.05 -13.63 7.25
C ILE A 139 14.55 -12.65 8.32
N LYS A 140 14.97 -11.38 8.27
CA LYS A 140 14.49 -10.34 9.20
C LYS A 140 13.82 -9.20 8.42
N PRO A 141 12.51 -9.31 8.13
CA PRO A 141 11.80 -8.27 7.41
C PRO A 141 11.57 -7.04 8.28
N LYS A 142 11.27 -5.92 7.62
CA LYS A 142 10.76 -4.71 8.26
C LYS A 142 9.35 -4.97 8.84
N HIS A 143 8.84 -4.04 9.64
CA HIS A 143 7.57 -4.16 10.35
C HIS A 143 6.60 -3.06 9.92
N PHE A 144 5.33 -3.42 9.74
CA PHE A 144 4.26 -2.48 9.42
C PHE A 144 4.10 -1.42 10.50
N VAL A 145 4.12 -1.82 11.78
CA VAL A 145 4.00 -0.89 12.90
C VAL A 145 5.14 0.13 12.88
N ARG A 146 6.38 -0.32 12.66
CA ARG A 146 7.51 0.59 12.57
C ARG A 146 7.41 1.50 11.34
N SER A 147 7.04 0.96 10.18
CA SER A 147 6.82 1.76 8.97
C SER A 147 5.79 2.86 9.16
N TYR A 148 4.67 2.57 9.85
CA TYR A 148 3.65 3.55 10.16
C TYR A 148 4.22 4.76 10.91
N TYR A 149 4.92 4.51 12.02
CA TYR A 149 5.48 5.57 12.84
C TYR A 149 6.64 6.32 12.15
N GLU A 150 7.46 5.62 11.36
CA GLU A 150 8.52 6.24 10.57
C GLU A 150 7.94 7.19 9.51
N ILE A 151 6.83 6.84 8.85
CA ILE A 151 6.15 7.74 7.91
C ILE A 151 5.50 8.90 8.65
N MET A 152 4.76 8.64 9.74
CA MET A 152 4.03 9.67 10.47
C MET A 152 4.94 10.76 11.04
N TYR A 153 6.10 10.38 11.61
CA TYR A 153 6.93 11.31 12.37
C TYR A 153 8.26 11.66 11.70
N SER A 154 8.70 10.91 10.70
CA SER A 154 10.07 11.02 10.16
C SER A 154 10.15 10.86 8.63
N LYS A 155 9.04 11.10 7.91
CA LYS A 155 8.92 10.92 6.45
C LYS A 155 10.14 11.42 5.64
N HIS A 156 10.67 12.60 5.97
CA HIS A 156 11.77 13.24 5.22
C HIS A 156 13.18 12.89 5.72
N LYS A 157 13.30 12.22 6.87
CA LYS A 157 14.60 11.89 7.51
C LYS A 157 14.85 10.38 7.59
N THR A 158 13.81 9.57 7.48
CA THR A 158 13.91 8.13 7.69
C THR A 158 14.69 7.45 6.58
N THR A 159 15.60 6.55 6.98
CA THR A 159 16.24 5.58 6.08
C THR A 159 15.50 4.22 6.10
N TYR A 160 14.43 4.12 6.91
CA TYR A 160 13.62 2.91 7.02
C TYR A 160 12.76 2.67 5.78
N ILE A 161 12.48 3.69 4.99
CA ILE A 161 11.72 3.58 3.75
C ILE A 161 12.67 3.90 2.60
N PRO A 162 12.78 3.03 1.59
CA PRO A 162 13.66 3.28 0.47
C PRO A 162 13.15 4.49 -0.35
N ASN A 163 14.01 5.49 -0.53
CA ASN A 163 13.84 6.55 -1.51
C ASN A 163 14.70 6.25 -2.73
N PHE A 164 14.12 5.64 -3.76
CA PHE A 164 14.85 5.22 -4.95
C PHE A 164 15.29 6.40 -5.83
N ASP A 165 14.65 7.57 -5.71
CA ASP A 165 15.03 8.76 -6.45
C ASP A 165 16.36 9.35 -5.93
N GLY A 166 16.68 9.11 -4.66
CA GLY A 166 17.92 9.53 -4.01
C GLY A 166 19.06 8.51 -4.09
N TYR A 167 18.90 7.40 -4.82
CA TYR A 167 19.93 6.36 -4.87
C TYR A 167 21.15 6.80 -5.69
N THR A 168 22.33 6.51 -5.16
CA THR A 168 23.60 6.62 -5.90
C THR A 168 23.76 5.44 -6.87
N ILE A 169 24.62 5.60 -7.88
CA ILE A 169 25.00 4.52 -8.81
C ILE A 169 25.46 3.26 -8.06
N LYS A 170 26.23 3.43 -6.98
CA LYS A 170 26.71 2.31 -6.17
C LYS A 170 25.54 1.54 -5.54
N GLN A 171 24.57 2.23 -4.94
CA GLN A 171 23.38 1.60 -4.36
C GLN A 171 22.50 0.94 -5.42
N MET A 172 22.38 1.54 -6.61
CA MET A 172 21.69 0.93 -7.74
C MET A 172 22.37 -0.38 -8.17
N LYS A 173 23.70 -0.37 -8.32
CA LYS A 173 24.51 -1.56 -8.63
C LYS A 173 24.32 -2.66 -7.57
N GLU A 174 24.38 -2.29 -6.30
CA GLU A 174 24.17 -3.22 -5.17
C GLU A 174 22.81 -3.91 -5.24
N VAL A 175 21.72 -3.17 -5.51
CA VAL A 175 20.38 -3.76 -5.67
C VAL A 175 20.33 -4.64 -6.92
N LEU A 176 20.86 -4.20 -8.05
CA LEU A 176 20.87 -4.98 -9.30
C LEU A 176 21.60 -6.32 -9.14
N VAL A 177 22.72 -6.34 -8.44
CA VAL A 177 23.51 -7.55 -8.18
C VAL A 177 22.83 -8.42 -7.13
N SER A 178 22.53 -7.89 -5.94
CA SER A 178 22.00 -8.68 -4.82
C SER A 178 20.61 -9.23 -5.08
N CYS A 179 19.71 -8.39 -5.60
CA CYS A 179 18.30 -8.72 -5.74
C CYS A 179 18.01 -9.36 -7.11
N PHE A 180 18.65 -8.88 -8.17
CA PHE A 180 18.33 -9.30 -9.54
C PHE A 180 19.42 -10.16 -10.20
N LYS A 181 20.54 -10.43 -9.51
CA LYS A 181 21.68 -11.21 -10.01
C LYS A 181 22.20 -10.70 -11.38
N LEU A 182 22.05 -9.41 -11.64
CA LEU A 182 22.51 -8.79 -12.88
C LEU A 182 24.01 -8.52 -12.76
N LYS A 183 24.79 -8.90 -13.77
CA LYS A 183 26.19 -8.48 -13.87
C LYS A 183 26.24 -7.03 -14.31
N VAL A 184 26.84 -6.17 -13.49
CA VAL A 184 26.89 -4.71 -13.71
C VAL A 184 28.28 -4.20 -14.09
N ASP A 185 29.30 -5.06 -14.05
CA ASP A 185 30.72 -4.66 -14.25
C ASP A 185 30.99 -4.13 -15.66
N SER A 186 30.22 -4.57 -16.65
CA SER A 186 30.32 -4.14 -18.04
C SER A 186 29.34 -3.02 -18.41
N LEU A 187 28.54 -2.53 -17.46
CA LEU A 187 27.51 -1.53 -17.73
C LEU A 187 28.03 -0.12 -17.46
N SER A 188 27.72 0.81 -18.36
CA SER A 188 27.88 2.24 -18.08
C SER A 188 26.93 2.69 -16.98
N ASP A 189 27.20 3.84 -16.38
CA ASP A 189 26.35 4.38 -15.34
C ASP A 189 24.94 4.73 -15.85
N GLU A 190 24.79 5.14 -17.13
CA GLU A 190 23.48 5.31 -17.76
C GLU A 190 22.73 3.99 -17.91
N GLN A 191 23.43 2.93 -18.32
CA GLN A 191 22.83 1.59 -18.45
C GLN A 191 22.40 1.03 -17.10
N VAL A 192 23.18 1.28 -16.05
CA VAL A 192 22.83 0.92 -14.66
C VAL A 192 21.55 1.63 -14.22
N LYS A 193 21.45 2.95 -14.43
CA LYS A 193 20.24 3.72 -14.10
C LYS A 193 19.02 3.17 -14.84
N PHE A 194 19.14 2.96 -16.14
CA PHE A 194 18.06 2.43 -16.98
C PHE A 194 17.58 1.06 -16.50
N GLU A 195 18.51 0.11 -16.29
CA GLU A 195 18.18 -1.25 -15.87
C GLU A 195 17.63 -1.30 -14.43
N PHE A 196 18.06 -0.37 -13.57
CA PHE A 196 17.50 -0.16 -12.23
C PHE A 196 16.06 0.35 -12.32
N GLU A 197 15.83 1.50 -12.96
CA GLU A 197 14.50 2.11 -13.11
C GLU A 197 13.49 1.16 -13.74
N LYS A 198 13.89 0.45 -14.80
CA LYS A 198 13.06 -0.55 -15.47
C LYS A 198 12.61 -1.66 -14.53
N ARG A 199 13.51 -2.19 -13.70
CA ARG A 199 13.20 -3.25 -12.74
C ARG A 199 12.36 -2.73 -11.58
N ILE A 200 12.73 -1.60 -10.99
CA ILE A 200 11.97 -0.97 -9.90
C ILE A 200 10.56 -0.65 -10.37
N SER A 201 10.39 -0.03 -11.54
CA SER A 201 9.09 0.28 -12.14
C SER A 201 8.18 -0.94 -12.22
N LYS A 202 8.72 -2.10 -12.61
CA LYS A 202 7.96 -3.36 -12.64
C LYS A 202 7.52 -3.84 -11.26
N GLN A 203 8.33 -3.62 -10.22
CA GLN A 203 8.02 -4.03 -8.85
C GLN A 203 7.03 -3.10 -8.16
N VAL A 204 7.11 -1.80 -8.44
CA VAL A 204 6.28 -0.78 -7.80
C VAL A 204 4.92 -0.58 -8.49
N LYS A 205 4.74 -1.09 -9.71
CA LYS A 205 3.49 -0.97 -10.48
C LYS A 205 2.26 -1.47 -9.72
N ASP A 206 2.43 -2.53 -8.93
CA ASP A 206 1.34 -3.17 -8.17
C ASP A 206 1.17 -2.57 -6.76
N LEU A 207 1.95 -1.54 -6.41
CA LEU A 207 1.81 -0.81 -5.15
C LEU A 207 0.74 0.27 -5.29
N LEU A 208 -0.06 0.43 -4.24
CA LEU A 208 -0.98 1.55 -4.11
C LEU A 208 -0.18 2.85 -4.17
N THR A 209 -0.63 3.79 -4.97
CA THR A 209 -0.02 5.12 -5.07
C THR A 209 -0.92 6.09 -4.33
N ASP A 210 -0.31 6.93 -3.49
CA ASP A 210 -1.02 8.01 -2.83
C ASP A 210 -1.52 9.02 -3.88
N VAL A 211 -2.66 9.66 -3.60
CA VAL A 211 -3.24 10.71 -4.44
C VAL A 211 -2.40 11.99 -4.34
N GLN A 212 -1.67 12.18 -3.24
CA GLN A 212 -0.75 13.31 -3.06
C GLN A 212 0.67 12.95 -3.51
N ASP A 213 1.31 13.87 -4.24
CA ASP A 213 2.73 13.75 -4.59
C ASP A 213 3.61 13.82 -3.34
N PHE A 214 4.82 13.26 -3.40
CA PHE A 214 5.79 13.39 -2.33
C PHE A 214 6.31 14.83 -2.32
N SER A 215 5.68 15.67 -1.49
CA SER A 215 6.20 16.98 -1.07
C SER A 215 6.69 16.88 0.37
#